data_AF-A0A3P7M1Q9-F1
#
_entry.id   AF-A0A3P7M1Q9-F1
#
_cell.length_a   1.000
_cell.length_b   1.000
_cell.length_c   1.000
_cell.angle_alpha   90.00
_cell.angle_beta   90.00
_cell.angle_gamma   90.00
#
_symmetry.space_group_name_H-M   'P 1'
#
loop_
_entity.id
_entity.type
_entity.pdbx_description
1 polymer ?
#
loop_
_entity_poly.entity_id
_entity_poly.type
_entity_poly.pdbx_seq_one_letter_code
_entity_poly.pdbx_strand_id
1 'polypeptide(L)'
;MRSVWSLLLDYIGSRDQKLEAAEELHRFNRDVAENQERIAEKQASIPAELGKDIKQVHSLWLKHEAFENQLGAMEQQLRDLLEESARLKATYPGGNADHITGQQAALAEAWQDLQDATVSRRDMLKAAYDFQRFYVNARDLIAWTEVIVRDMQSKQAIHDLQSVEWLQKEHLRLQVNCKTI
;
A
#
# COMPACT_ATOMS: atom_id res chain seq x y z
N MET A 1 -1.06 61.54 -33.27
CA MET A 1 -1.65 61.30 -31.92
C MET A 1 -2.51 60.04 -31.86
N ARG A 2 -3.50 59.82 -32.73
CA ARG A 2 -4.31 58.58 -32.73
C ARG A 2 -3.50 57.27 -32.91
N SER A 3 -2.43 57.29 -33.71
CA SER A 3 -1.56 56.12 -33.95
C SER A 3 -0.64 55.74 -32.78
N VAL A 4 -0.23 56.71 -31.96
CA VAL A 4 0.61 56.45 -30.78
C VAL A 4 -0.24 55.86 -29.66
N TRP A 5 -1.47 56.33 -29.54
CA TRP A 5 -2.44 55.78 -28.58
C TRP A 5 -2.84 54.34 -28.91
N SER A 6 -3.09 54.02 -30.18
CA SER A 6 -3.37 52.62 -30.58
C SER A 6 -2.18 51.71 -30.29
N LEU A 7 -0.96 52.14 -30.62
CA LEU A 7 0.25 51.37 -30.33
C LEU A 7 0.41 51.11 -28.83
N LEU A 8 0.14 52.11 -27.98
CA LEU A 8 0.19 51.96 -26.52
C LEU A 8 -0.85 50.94 -26.02
N LEU A 9 -2.08 50.98 -26.55
CA LEU A 9 -3.12 50.01 -26.21
C LEU A 9 -2.72 48.59 -26.63
N ASP A 10 -2.11 48.43 -27.81
CA ASP A 10 -1.60 47.14 -28.28
C ASP A 10 -0.48 46.61 -27.37
N TYR A 11 0.43 47.49 -26.91
CA TYR A 11 1.48 47.13 -25.95
C TYR A 11 0.92 46.70 -24.60
N ILE A 12 -0.09 47.41 -24.09
CA ILE A 12 -0.76 47.05 -22.83
C ILE A 12 -1.42 45.68 -22.97
N GLY A 13 -2.23 45.48 -24.03
CA GLY A 13 -2.90 44.20 -24.27
C GLY A 13 -1.93 43.02 -24.43
N SER A 14 -0.82 43.22 -25.16
CA SER A 14 0.22 42.19 -25.29
C SER A 14 0.90 41.88 -23.96
N ARG A 15 1.09 42.88 -23.10
CA ARG A 15 1.68 42.68 -21.78
C ARG A 15 0.73 41.93 -20.85
N ASP A 16 -0.55 42.27 -20.86
CA ASP A 16 -1.57 41.61 -20.03
C ASP A 16 -1.67 40.13 -20.37
N GLN A 17 -1.71 39.77 -21.66
CA GLN A 17 -1.71 38.37 -22.11
C GLN A 17 -0.47 37.59 -21.64
N LYS A 18 0.72 38.22 -21.65
CA LYS A 18 1.95 37.58 -21.18
C LYS A 18 1.95 37.36 -19.67
N LEU A 19 1.39 38.31 -18.92
CA LEU A 19 1.29 38.21 -17.47
C LEU A 19 0.29 37.12 -17.06
N GLU A 20 -0.86 37.04 -17.74
CA GLU A 20 -1.85 35.98 -17.52
C GLU A 20 -1.27 34.59 -17.82
N ALA A 21 -0.58 34.45 -18.95
CA ALA A 21 0.12 33.20 -19.30
C ALA A 21 1.17 32.80 -18.26
N ALA A 22 1.96 33.77 -17.78
CA ALA A 22 2.96 33.51 -16.75
C ALA A 22 2.32 33.08 -15.43
N GLU A 23 1.24 33.75 -15.00
CA GLU A 23 0.50 33.40 -13.79
C GLU A 23 -0.04 31.97 -13.85
N GLU A 24 -0.65 31.60 -14.97
CA GLU A 24 -1.25 30.26 -15.17
C GLU A 24 -0.18 29.16 -15.14
N LEU A 25 0.93 29.35 -15.87
CA LEU A 25 2.05 28.41 -15.90
C LEU A 25 2.72 28.28 -14.52
N HIS A 26 2.91 29.39 -13.81
CA HIS A 26 3.49 29.34 -12.46
C HIS A 26 2.58 28.64 -11.46
N ARG A 27 1.26 28.83 -11.55
CA ARG A 27 0.29 28.11 -10.73
C ARG A 27 0.38 26.61 -10.98
N PHE A 28 0.33 26.19 -12.25
CA PHE A 28 0.47 24.79 -12.62
C PHE A 28 1.78 24.16 -12.12
N ASN A 29 2.91 24.84 -12.33
CA ASN A 29 4.20 24.36 -11.88
C ASN A 29 4.27 24.15 -10.37
N ARG A 30 3.65 25.05 -9.59
CA ARG A 30 3.58 24.92 -8.14
C ARG A 30 2.72 23.72 -7.75
N ASP A 31 1.56 23.55 -8.38
CA ASP A 31 0.63 22.47 -8.06
C ASP A 31 1.26 21.10 -8.41
N VAL A 32 2.03 21.01 -9.50
CA VAL A 32 2.83 19.81 -9.82
C VAL A 32 3.89 19.55 -8.74
N ALA A 33 4.65 20.57 -8.33
CA ALA A 33 5.71 20.41 -7.33
C ALA A 33 5.15 19.95 -5.97
N GLU A 34 4.01 20.52 -5.54
CA GLU A 34 3.32 20.10 -4.31
C GLU A 34 2.89 18.63 -4.38
N ASN A 35 2.36 18.19 -5.53
CA ASN A 35 1.98 16.78 -5.71
C ASN A 35 3.20 15.85 -5.74
N GLN A 36 4.32 16.27 -6.33
CA GLN A 36 5.57 15.50 -6.30
C GLN A 36 6.09 15.33 -4.86
N GLU A 37 6.12 16.40 -4.08
CA GLU A 37 6.53 16.35 -2.67
C GLU A 37 5.61 15.43 -1.87
N ARG A 38 4.29 15.57 -2.05
CA ARG A 38 3.31 14.72 -1.37
C ARG A 38 3.44 13.24 -1.74
N ILE A 39 3.76 12.92 -3.00
CA ILE A 39 4.04 11.53 -3.42
C ILE A 39 5.29 11.01 -2.72
N ALA A 40 6.37 11.78 -2.71
CA ALA A 40 7.62 11.40 -2.04
C ALA A 40 7.43 11.19 -0.53
N GLU A 41 6.68 12.07 0.14
CA GLU A 41 6.31 11.92 1.54
C GLU A 41 5.51 10.63 1.79
N LYS A 42 4.52 10.34 0.93
CA LYS A 42 3.73 9.11 1.04
C LYS A 42 4.60 7.88 0.88
N GLN A 43 5.51 7.87 -0.09
CA GLN A 43 6.44 6.78 -0.32
C GLN A 43 7.36 6.55 0.89
N ALA A 44 7.93 7.64 1.45
CA ALA A 44 8.76 7.56 2.65
C ALA A 44 7.97 7.11 3.91
N SER A 45 6.67 7.35 3.94
CA SER A 45 5.81 6.96 5.06
C SER A 45 5.41 5.48 5.07
N ILE A 46 5.69 4.74 3.98
CA ILE A 46 5.38 3.31 3.89
C ILE A 46 6.20 2.55 4.95
N PRO A 47 5.56 1.91 5.94
CA PRO A 47 6.30 1.21 6.98
C PRO A 47 7.07 0.02 6.40
N ALA A 48 8.21 -0.34 6.99
CA ALA A 48 8.94 -1.57 6.65
C ALA A 48 8.48 -2.79 7.48
N GLU A 49 7.83 -2.55 8.62
CA GLU A 49 7.39 -3.61 9.52
C GLU A 49 6.22 -4.42 8.95
N LEU A 50 6.25 -5.73 9.22
CA LEU A 50 5.22 -6.70 8.83
C LEU A 50 4.48 -7.32 10.03
N GLY A 51 4.94 -7.08 11.26
CA GLY A 51 4.34 -7.62 12.48
C GLY A 51 4.89 -8.99 12.89
N LYS A 52 4.91 -9.26 14.20
CA LYS A 52 5.48 -10.50 14.78
C LYS A 52 4.44 -11.57 15.15
N ASP A 53 3.16 -11.24 15.05
CA ASP A 53 2.04 -12.14 15.33
C ASP A 53 0.83 -11.76 14.46
N ILE A 54 -0.16 -12.66 14.39
CA ILE A 54 -1.36 -12.50 13.55
C ILE A 54 -2.09 -11.18 13.85
N LYS A 55 -2.20 -10.77 15.11
CA LYS A 55 -2.93 -9.56 15.51
C LYS A 55 -2.22 -8.31 15.01
N GLN A 56 -0.90 -8.28 15.11
CA GLN A 56 -0.09 -7.16 14.61
C GLN A 56 -0.10 -7.08 13.09
N VAL A 57 0.06 -8.21 12.39
CA VAL A 57 -0.04 -8.23 10.92
C VAL A 57 -1.41 -7.70 10.48
N HIS A 58 -2.49 -8.13 11.13
CA HIS A 58 -3.83 -7.66 10.82
C HIS A 58 -4.03 -6.17 11.10
N SER A 59 -3.49 -5.64 12.21
CA SER A 59 -3.52 -4.20 12.47
C SER A 59 -2.76 -3.40 11.41
N LEU A 60 -1.60 -3.89 10.96
CA LEU A 60 -0.83 -3.26 9.89
C LEU A 60 -1.55 -3.33 8.54
N TRP A 61 -2.27 -4.42 8.28
CA TRP A 61 -3.14 -4.57 7.11
C TRP A 61 -4.21 -3.48 7.06
N LEU A 62 -4.98 -3.29 8.14
CA LEU A 62 -6.03 -2.26 8.18
C LEU A 62 -5.47 -0.84 7.99
N LYS A 63 -4.29 -0.56 8.56
CA LYS A 63 -3.60 0.72 8.33
C LYS A 63 -3.19 0.87 6.87
N HIS A 64 -2.73 -0.20 6.23
CA HIS A 64 -2.34 -0.19 4.83
C HIS A 64 -3.55 -0.02 3.90
N GLU A 65 -4.67 -0.65 4.19
CA GLU A 65 -5.93 -0.43 3.46
C GLU A 65 -6.40 1.03 3.57
N ALA A 66 -6.29 1.65 4.74
CA ALA A 66 -6.56 3.08 4.90
C ALA A 66 -5.59 3.96 4.09
N PHE A 67 -4.33 3.54 3.96
CA PHE A 67 -3.34 4.20 3.11
C PHE A 67 -3.70 4.08 1.62
N GLU A 68 -4.06 2.88 1.14
CA GLU A 68 -4.53 2.65 -0.24
C GLU A 68 -5.75 3.53 -0.57
N ASN A 69 -6.71 3.65 0.34
CA ASN A 69 -7.87 4.52 0.16
C ASN A 69 -7.50 5.99 0.01
N GLN A 70 -6.47 6.47 0.74
CA GLN A 70 -5.97 7.84 0.60
C GLN A 70 -5.30 8.07 -0.75
N LEU A 71 -4.66 7.04 -1.32
CA LEU A 71 -4.07 7.12 -2.67
C LEU A 71 -5.15 7.30 -3.74
N GLY A 72 -6.34 6.70 -3.58
CA GLY A 72 -7.44 6.90 -4.53
C GLY A 72 -7.84 8.37 -4.69
N ALA A 73 -7.81 9.17 -3.61
CA ALA A 73 -8.07 10.61 -3.69
C ALA A 73 -6.94 11.37 -4.42
N MET A 74 -5.68 10.96 -4.22
CA MET A 74 -4.55 11.53 -4.94
C MET A 74 -4.58 11.21 -6.43
N GLU A 75 -5.00 10.00 -6.80
CA GLU A 75 -5.15 9.60 -8.20
C GLU A 75 -6.09 10.56 -8.95
N GLN A 76 -7.20 10.95 -8.32
CA GLN A 76 -8.11 11.92 -8.92
C GLN A 76 -7.46 13.30 -9.10
N GLN A 77 -6.72 13.79 -8.11
CA GLN A 77 -6.01 15.09 -8.22
C GLN A 77 -4.96 15.07 -9.33
N LEU A 78 -4.26 13.94 -9.50
CA LEU A 78 -3.31 13.76 -10.59
C LEU A 78 -3.99 13.75 -11.96
N ARG A 79 -5.17 13.12 -12.08
CA ARG A 79 -5.96 13.15 -13.32
C ARG A 79 -6.37 14.57 -13.68
N ASP A 80 -6.82 15.36 -12.71
CA ASP A 80 -7.20 16.76 -12.94
C ASP A 80 -5.99 17.59 -13.42
N LEU A 81 -4.79 17.37 -12.84
CA LEU A 81 -3.56 17.98 -13.32
C LEU A 81 -3.16 17.52 -14.73
N LEU A 82 -3.42 16.27 -15.09
CA LEU A 82 -3.19 15.79 -16.46
C LEU A 82 -4.11 16.48 -17.47
N GLU A 83 -5.38 16.71 -17.13
CA GLU A 83 -6.31 17.45 -17.99
C GLU A 83 -5.88 18.91 -18.14
N GLU A 84 -5.52 19.56 -17.03
CA GLU A 84 -5.05 20.94 -17.01
C GLU A 84 -3.78 21.12 -17.86
N SER A 85 -2.83 20.20 -17.72
CA SER A 85 -1.61 20.22 -18.53
C SER A 85 -1.88 20.08 -20.03
N ALA A 86 -2.90 19.31 -20.43
CA ALA A 86 -3.28 19.13 -21.82
C ALA A 86 -3.83 20.44 -22.39
N ARG A 87 -4.65 21.16 -21.61
CA ARG A 87 -5.09 22.52 -21.94
C ARG A 87 -3.90 23.46 -22.09
N LEU A 88 -3.01 23.50 -21.10
CA LEU A 88 -1.87 24.43 -21.10
C LEU A 88 -0.90 24.18 -22.26
N LYS A 89 -0.65 22.91 -22.63
CA LYS A 89 0.17 22.58 -23.81
C LYS A 89 -0.45 23.07 -25.12
N ALA A 90 -1.78 23.02 -25.23
CA ALA A 90 -2.48 23.53 -26.40
C ALA A 90 -2.48 25.07 -26.45
N THR A 91 -2.64 25.73 -25.29
CA THR A 91 -2.63 27.19 -25.18
C THR A 91 -1.23 27.79 -25.36
N TYR A 92 -0.20 27.10 -24.84
CA TYR A 92 1.19 27.59 -24.79
C TYR A 92 2.17 26.60 -25.46
N PRO A 93 2.21 26.54 -26.81
CA PRO A 93 3.05 25.59 -27.54
C PRO A 93 4.55 25.94 -27.46
N GLY A 94 5.39 25.02 -27.95
CA GLY A 94 6.85 25.18 -27.95
C GLY A 94 7.48 24.81 -26.61
N GLY A 95 8.47 25.59 -26.16
CA GLY A 95 9.25 25.25 -24.97
C GLY A 95 8.44 25.10 -23.67
N ASN A 96 7.31 25.80 -23.54
CA ASN A 96 6.40 25.62 -22.40
C ASN A 96 5.74 24.23 -22.44
N ALA A 97 5.28 23.79 -23.62
CA ALA A 97 4.67 22.49 -23.78
C ALA A 97 5.67 21.34 -23.54
N ASP A 98 6.93 21.51 -23.95
CA ASP A 98 8.01 20.57 -23.68
C ASP A 98 8.30 20.48 -22.17
N HIS A 99 8.36 21.62 -21.48
CA HIS A 99 8.56 21.69 -20.03
C HIS A 99 7.43 20.98 -19.26
N ILE A 100 6.17 21.29 -19.59
CA ILE A 100 4.99 20.65 -18.99
C ILE A 100 5.04 19.13 -19.22
N THR A 101 5.40 18.69 -20.43
CA THR A 101 5.50 17.27 -20.76
C THR A 101 6.55 16.56 -19.90
N GLY A 102 7.72 17.18 -19.69
CA GLY A 102 8.76 16.64 -18.81
C GLY A 102 8.31 16.52 -17.35
N GLN A 103 7.63 17.54 -16.84
CA GLN A 103 7.05 17.52 -15.49
C GLN A 103 6.00 16.43 -15.31
N GLN A 104 5.11 16.26 -16.29
CA GLN A 104 4.11 15.19 -16.27
C GLN A 104 4.74 13.81 -16.26
N ALA A 105 5.77 13.58 -17.07
CA ALA A 105 6.46 12.30 -17.11
C ALA A 105 7.08 11.95 -15.76
N ALA A 106 7.77 12.91 -15.13
CA ALA A 106 8.36 12.71 -13.80
C ALA A 106 7.30 12.47 -12.71
N LEU A 107 6.18 13.20 -12.75
CA LEU A 107 5.07 13.01 -11.82
C LEU A 107 4.40 11.63 -12.00
N ALA A 108 4.21 11.19 -13.24
CA ALA A 108 3.63 9.88 -13.56
C ALA A 108 4.56 8.73 -13.13
N GLU A 109 5.87 8.87 -13.34
CA GLU A 109 6.87 7.90 -12.88
C GLU A 109 6.86 7.77 -11.35
N ALA A 110 6.92 8.89 -10.63
CA ALA A 110 6.87 8.88 -9.17
C ALA A 110 5.56 8.28 -8.63
N TRP A 111 4.43 8.56 -9.29
CA TRP A 111 3.15 7.96 -8.95
C TRP A 111 3.14 6.44 -9.15
N GLN A 112 3.67 5.97 -10.28
CA GLN A 112 3.76 4.54 -10.58
C GLN A 112 4.64 3.82 -9.54
N ASP A 113 5.80 4.39 -9.20
CA ASP A 113 6.69 3.83 -8.17
C ASP A 113 5.99 3.70 -6.81
N LEU A 114 5.17 4.70 -6.43
CA LEU A 114 4.37 4.66 -5.22
C LEU A 114 3.29 3.56 -5.28
N GLN A 115 2.62 3.40 -6.42
CA GLN A 115 1.63 2.33 -6.62
C GLN A 115 2.29 0.95 -6.50
N ASP A 116 3.44 0.75 -7.14
CA ASP A 116 4.18 -0.51 -7.11
C ASP A 116 4.66 -0.84 -5.69
N ALA A 117 5.20 0.15 -4.96
CA ALA A 117 5.59 -0.02 -3.57
C ALA A 117 4.41 -0.37 -2.66
N THR A 118 3.24 0.22 -2.93
CA THR A 118 1.99 -0.05 -2.21
C THR A 118 1.53 -1.49 -2.44
N VAL A 119 1.48 -1.94 -3.70
CA VAL A 119 1.12 -3.33 -4.05
C VAL A 119 2.11 -4.32 -3.44
N SER A 120 3.42 -4.05 -3.55
CA SER A 120 4.45 -4.89 -2.94
C SER A 120 4.25 -5.04 -1.43
N ARG A 121 3.93 -3.95 -0.72
CA ARG A 121 3.66 -4.00 0.72
C ARG A 121 2.43 -4.86 1.04
N ARG A 122 1.35 -4.74 0.27
CA ARG A 122 0.15 -5.58 0.44
C ARG A 122 0.49 -7.07 0.33
N ASP A 123 1.29 -7.44 -0.67
CA ASP A 123 1.71 -8.83 -0.87
C ASP A 123 2.60 -9.32 0.28
N MET A 124 3.52 -8.48 0.78
CA MET A 124 4.35 -8.80 1.94
C MET A 124 3.52 -8.99 3.22
N LEU A 125 2.50 -8.14 3.47
CA LEU A 125 1.62 -8.29 4.62
C LEU A 125 0.78 -9.57 4.53
N LYS A 126 0.30 -9.92 3.33
CA LYS A 126 -0.42 -11.18 3.09
C LYS A 126 0.48 -12.39 3.37
N ALA A 127 1.71 -12.39 2.83
CA ALA A 127 2.67 -13.45 3.08
C ALA A 127 3.03 -13.58 4.57
N ALA A 128 3.19 -12.45 5.28
CA ALA A 128 3.43 -12.44 6.71
C ALA A 128 2.25 -13.04 7.50
N TYR A 129 1.01 -12.73 7.10
CA TYR A 129 -0.18 -13.30 7.72
C TYR A 129 -0.25 -14.82 7.55
N ASP A 130 -0.04 -15.31 6.32
CA ASP A 130 -0.06 -16.73 6.01
C ASP A 130 1.06 -17.48 6.75
N PHE A 131 2.26 -16.89 6.83
CA PHE A 131 3.37 -17.43 7.62
C PHE A 131 3.02 -17.54 9.11
N GLN A 132 2.48 -16.48 9.71
CA GLN A 132 2.11 -16.50 11.13
C GLN A 132 1.02 -17.54 11.42
N ARG A 133 0.04 -17.68 10.53
CA ARG A 133 -1.00 -18.71 10.63
C ARG A 133 -0.41 -20.11 10.55
N PHE A 134 0.47 -20.38 9.59
CA PHE A 134 1.16 -21.65 9.48
C PHE A 134 1.99 -21.96 10.72
N TYR A 135 2.76 -20.98 11.21
CA TYR A 135 3.60 -21.12 12.39
C TYR A 135 2.81 -21.50 13.65
N VAL A 136 1.68 -20.81 13.89
CA VAL A 136 0.77 -21.14 15.00
C VAL A 136 0.25 -22.57 14.87
N ASN A 137 -0.25 -22.95 13.68
CA ASN A 137 -0.75 -24.31 13.44
C ASN A 137 0.32 -25.38 13.68
N ALA A 138 1.54 -25.15 13.20
CA ALA A 138 2.66 -26.08 13.39
C ALA A 138 3.03 -26.21 14.88
N ARG A 139 3.11 -25.10 15.60
CA ARG A 139 3.40 -25.09 17.04
C ARG A 139 2.31 -25.83 17.82
N ASP A 140 1.05 -25.59 17.49
CA ASP A 140 -0.07 -26.22 18.18
C ASP A 140 -0.10 -27.74 17.88
N LEU A 141 0.26 -28.17 16.67
CA LEU A 141 0.42 -29.59 16.32
C LEU A 141 1.59 -30.26 17.06
N ILE A 142 2.73 -29.58 17.20
CA ILE A 142 3.88 -30.07 17.96
C ILE A 142 3.50 -30.23 19.43
N ALA A 143 2.92 -29.21 20.04
CA ALA A 143 2.49 -29.25 21.44
C ALA A 143 1.45 -30.37 21.68
N TRP A 144 0.52 -30.56 20.75
CA TRP A 144 -0.43 -31.67 20.81
C TRP A 144 0.29 -33.03 20.73
N THR A 145 1.24 -33.19 19.81
CA THR A 145 2.01 -34.43 19.65
C THR A 145 2.81 -34.77 20.91
N GLU A 146 3.44 -33.77 21.54
CA GLU A 146 4.16 -33.94 22.80
C GLU A 146 3.24 -34.44 23.92
N VAL A 147 2.01 -33.93 24.00
CA VAL A 147 0.99 -34.42 24.95
C VAL A 147 0.65 -35.89 24.67
N ILE A 148 0.36 -36.26 23.42
CA ILE A 148 0.02 -37.64 23.05
C ILE A 148 1.16 -38.61 23.36
N VAL A 149 2.41 -38.24 23.03
CA VAL A 149 3.59 -39.06 23.33
C VAL A 149 3.76 -39.27 24.83
N ARG A 150 3.63 -38.20 25.62
CA ARG A 150 3.70 -38.28 27.08
C ARG A 150 2.61 -39.19 27.64
N ASP A 151 1.38 -39.04 27.17
CA ASP A 151 0.24 -39.83 27.64
C ASP A 151 0.42 -41.32 27.28
N MET A 152 0.92 -41.63 26.08
CA MET A 152 1.28 -42.99 25.66
C MET A 152 2.44 -43.60 26.46
N GLN A 153 3.41 -42.79 26.88
CA GLN A 153 4.56 -43.23 27.69
C GLN A 153 4.23 -43.35 29.19
N SER A 154 3.06 -42.87 29.62
CA SER A 154 2.67 -42.93 31.03
C SER A 154 2.52 -44.39 31.47
N LYS A 155 3.40 -44.81 32.41
CA LYS A 155 3.30 -46.13 33.02
C LYS A 155 2.21 -46.10 34.07
N GLN A 156 1.03 -46.61 33.76
CA GLN A 156 0.01 -46.86 34.76
C GLN A 156 0.17 -48.27 35.35
N ALA A 157 0.09 -48.36 36.67
CA ALA A 157 0.21 -49.63 37.37
C ALA A 157 -1.09 -50.43 37.23
N ILE A 158 -1.00 -51.63 36.67
CA ILE A 158 -2.14 -52.53 36.44
C ILE A 158 -2.34 -53.37 37.70
N HIS A 159 -3.49 -53.18 38.36
CA HIS A 159 -3.80 -53.89 39.60
C HIS A 159 -5.07 -54.74 39.54
N ASP A 160 -5.93 -54.53 38.54
CA ASP A 160 -7.17 -55.28 38.33
C ASP A 160 -7.65 -55.21 36.86
N LEU A 161 -8.69 -55.99 36.55
CA LEU A 161 -9.31 -56.04 35.21
C LEU A 161 -9.88 -54.67 34.78
N GLN A 162 -10.45 -53.90 35.73
CA GLN A 162 -11.00 -52.57 35.45
C GLN A 162 -9.93 -51.58 34.99
N SER A 163 -8.73 -51.63 35.58
CA SER A 163 -7.57 -50.83 35.18
C SER A 163 -7.14 -51.15 33.76
N VAL A 164 -7.18 -52.44 33.36
CA VAL A 164 -6.85 -52.87 31.99
C VAL A 164 -7.89 -52.39 30.98
N GLU A 165 -9.18 -52.54 31.27
CA GLU A 165 -10.26 -52.09 30.38
C GLU A 165 -10.24 -50.56 30.19
N TRP A 166 -9.94 -49.81 31.25
CA TRP A 166 -9.77 -48.36 31.18
C TRP A 166 -8.58 -47.98 30.29
N LEU A 167 -7.42 -48.61 30.49
CA LEU A 167 -6.21 -48.40 29.67
C LEU A 167 -6.45 -48.71 28.20
N GLN A 168 -7.17 -49.78 27.89
CA GLN A 168 -7.52 -50.15 26.52
C GLN A 168 -8.45 -49.13 25.88
N LYS A 169 -9.45 -48.63 26.62
CA LYS A 169 -10.36 -47.59 26.14
C LYS A 169 -9.63 -46.27 25.89
N GLU A 170 -8.70 -45.92 26.77
CA GLU A 170 -7.88 -44.72 26.63
C GLU A 170 -6.93 -44.82 25.43
N HIS A 171 -6.30 -45.99 25.23
CA HIS A 171 -5.47 -46.25 24.05
C HIS A 171 -6.27 -46.13 22.74
N LEU A 172 -7.49 -46.71 22.68
CA LEU A 172 -8.38 -46.59 21.52
C LEU A 172 -8.78 -45.13 21.27
N ARG A 173 -9.05 -44.36 22.33
CA ARG A 173 -9.35 -42.92 22.23
C ARG A 173 -8.20 -42.16 21.60
N LEU A 174 -6.96 -42.40 22.05
CA LEU A 174 -5.77 -41.77 21.49
C LEU A 174 -5.53 -42.20 20.03
N GLN A 175 -5.78 -43.47 19.70
CA GLN A 175 -5.65 -44.00 18.33
C GLN A 175 -6.65 -43.35 17.37
N VAL A 176 -7.88 -43.11 17.81
CA VAL A 176 -8.89 -42.39 17.02
C VAL A 176 -8.44 -40.95 16.80
N ASN A 177 -8.01 -40.25 17.86
CA ASN A 177 -7.56 -38.85 17.76
C ASN A 177 -6.37 -38.67 16.81
N CYS A 178 -5.46 -39.64 16.73
CA CYS A 178 -4.34 -39.59 15.78
C CYS A 178 -4.76 -39.81 14.31
N LYS A 179 -5.93 -40.42 14.05
CA LYS A 179 -6.44 -40.71 12.70
C LYS A 179 -7.35 -39.63 12.14
N THR A 180 -7.80 -38.69 12.97
CA THR A 180 -8.70 -37.58 12.58
C THR A 180 -7.98 -36.27 12.24
N ILE A 181 -6.64 -36.30 12.18
CA ILE A 181 -5.77 -35.22 11.72
C ILE A 181 -5.34 -35.54 10.29
#